data_AF-A0A6A4E942-F1
#
_entry.id   AF-A0A6A4E942-F1
#
_cell.length_a   1.000
_cell.length_b   1.000
_cell.length_c   1.000
_cell.angle_alpha   90.00
_cell.angle_beta   90.00
_cell.angle_gamma   90.00
#
_symmetry.space_group_name_H-M   'P 1'
#
loop_
_entity.id
_entity.type
_entity.pdbx_description
1 polymer ?
#
loop_
_entity_poly.entity_id
_entity_poly.type
_entity_poly.pdbx_seq_one_letter_code
_entity_poly.pdbx_strand_id
1 'polypeptide(L)'
;MKLSNKLNPKQQTSLVSTLTAHYGDDGLARIIESAKQVSGITKEASDTAAFAKRLQTEQMYRWLENRETPEDVFDLLKLNKAGYKIFDKPEVNSWMKYVDTYNKKYPRKKMSMFYELKVRFDEETLVNMLIKARSVPSTEAIAVRVQAEQTQRWLTNGKSPEDVFKLLKLNSAKQKDTLLENPLFVSWVKYTDDFNERYPRHPDLAISTMLKHFSSDTLTKMVVDASKSPSSESIAKRLDTELLLNWNKNGDAPGTVFTLLKLNKLFDSPLLPTWQKYIAYFREKNPRQRVNELSILRKHFSDATLSKMLLEAEKIPSTKALASDLLDDLVIRWMASETVPTKVYSWLRVEGTAENSVARGLYDSYLKFYKQHVPDVAT
;
A
#
# COMPACT_ATOMS: atom_id res chain seq x y z
N MET A 1 26.93 -33.22 -40.33
CA MET A 1 27.36 -31.81 -40.16
C MET A 1 28.86 -31.66 -39.93
N LYS A 2 29.45 -32.10 -38.80
CA LYS A 2 30.90 -31.92 -38.51
C LYS A 2 31.83 -32.38 -39.64
N LEU A 3 31.60 -33.58 -40.18
CA LEU A 3 32.37 -34.11 -41.31
C LEU A 3 32.21 -33.27 -42.58
N SER A 4 30.98 -32.86 -42.90
CA SER A 4 30.70 -32.00 -44.07
C SER A 4 31.36 -30.62 -43.96
N ASN A 5 31.32 -29.98 -42.78
CA ASN A 5 32.01 -28.70 -42.56
C ASN A 5 33.54 -28.81 -42.67
N LYS A 6 34.11 -29.97 -42.33
CA LYS A 6 35.54 -30.26 -42.50
C LYS A 6 35.91 -30.46 -43.98
N LEU A 7 35.03 -31.10 -44.74
CA LEU A 7 35.22 -31.37 -46.17
C LEU A 7 34.92 -30.14 -47.05
N ASN A 8 34.04 -29.24 -46.60
CA ASN A 8 33.62 -28.04 -47.34
C ASN A 8 33.84 -26.74 -46.53
N PRO A 9 35.09 -26.27 -46.34
CA PRO A 9 35.40 -25.15 -45.44
C PRO A 9 34.77 -23.81 -45.83
N LYS A 10 34.42 -23.62 -47.11
CA LYS A 10 33.78 -22.39 -47.62
C LYS A 10 32.25 -22.38 -47.50
N GLN A 11 31.63 -23.49 -47.12
CA GLN A 11 30.17 -23.66 -47.01
C GLN A 11 29.77 -24.26 -45.66
N GLN A 12 30.46 -23.87 -44.60
CA GLN A 12 30.15 -24.37 -43.26
C GLN A 12 28.75 -23.94 -42.84
N THR A 13 27.98 -24.87 -42.29
CA THR A 13 26.68 -24.60 -41.68
C THR A 13 26.70 -24.96 -40.20
N SER A 14 25.84 -24.32 -39.41
CA SER A 14 25.62 -24.69 -38.02
C SER A 14 24.26 -25.37 -37.86
N LEU A 15 24.10 -26.12 -36.78
CA LEU A 15 22.82 -26.76 -36.47
C LEU A 15 21.72 -25.70 -36.33
N VAL A 16 22.02 -24.62 -35.62
CA VAL A 16 21.08 -23.51 -35.48
C VAL A 16 20.72 -22.86 -36.81
N SER A 17 21.68 -22.65 -37.73
CA SER A 17 21.36 -22.08 -39.05
C SER A 17 20.46 -23.00 -39.88
N THR A 18 20.72 -24.31 -39.82
CA THR A 18 19.89 -25.31 -40.51
C THR A 18 18.48 -25.33 -39.93
N LEU A 19 18.34 -25.36 -38.60
CA LEU A 19 17.03 -25.37 -37.94
C LEU A 19 16.27 -24.05 -38.15
N THR A 20 16.95 -22.90 -38.11
CA THR A 20 16.32 -21.61 -38.40
C THR A 20 15.81 -21.54 -39.85
N ALA A 21 16.54 -22.10 -40.81
CA ALA A 21 16.09 -22.12 -42.21
C ALA A 21 14.78 -22.91 -42.40
N HIS A 22 14.55 -23.95 -41.57
CA HIS A 22 13.33 -24.76 -41.64
C HIS A 22 12.17 -24.20 -40.80
N TYR A 23 12.45 -23.75 -39.57
CA TYR A 23 11.42 -23.39 -38.60
C TYR A 23 11.20 -21.87 -38.46
N GLY A 24 12.08 -21.05 -39.04
CA GLY A 24 12.17 -19.62 -38.73
C GLY A 24 12.76 -19.36 -37.34
N ASP A 25 13.10 -18.12 -37.06
CA ASP A 25 13.64 -17.72 -35.75
C ASP A 25 12.59 -17.85 -34.62
N ASP A 26 11.34 -17.45 -34.87
CA ASP A 26 10.22 -17.60 -33.94
C ASP A 26 9.88 -19.07 -33.66
N GLY A 27 9.77 -19.89 -34.71
CA GLY A 27 9.44 -21.31 -34.57
C GLY A 27 10.52 -22.08 -33.83
N LEU A 28 11.79 -21.81 -34.14
CA LEU A 28 12.91 -22.42 -33.43
C LEU A 28 12.96 -21.98 -31.96
N ALA A 29 12.77 -20.70 -31.66
CA ALA A 29 12.73 -20.19 -30.29
C ALA A 29 11.61 -20.84 -29.48
N ARG A 30 10.43 -21.04 -30.08
CA ARG A 30 9.30 -21.74 -29.46
C ARG A 30 9.66 -23.19 -29.09
N ILE A 31 10.23 -23.94 -30.05
CA ILE A 31 10.67 -25.33 -29.83
C ILE A 31 11.69 -25.39 -28.67
N ILE A 32 12.67 -24.49 -28.68
CA ILE A 32 13.69 -24.39 -27.64
C ILE A 32 13.08 -24.13 -26.27
N GLU A 33 12.16 -23.17 -26.17
CA GLU A 33 11.53 -22.84 -24.89
C GLU A 33 10.66 -23.98 -24.36
N SER A 34 9.91 -24.68 -25.22
CA SER A 34 9.19 -25.89 -24.83
C SER A 34 10.13 -27.00 -24.35
N ALA A 35 11.20 -27.27 -25.09
CA ALA A 35 12.17 -28.33 -24.76
C ALA A 35 12.91 -28.08 -23.44
N LYS A 36 13.09 -26.81 -23.05
CA LYS A 36 13.67 -26.44 -21.74
C LYS A 36 12.79 -26.80 -20.55
N GLN A 37 11.47 -26.85 -20.73
CA GLN A 37 10.51 -27.11 -19.63
C GLN A 37 10.36 -28.59 -19.30
N VAL A 38 10.89 -29.50 -20.12
CA VAL A 38 10.75 -30.95 -19.94
C VAL A 38 11.69 -31.49 -18.84
N SER A 39 12.48 -30.65 -18.16
CA SER A 39 13.49 -31.09 -17.19
C SER A 39 12.91 -31.83 -15.97
N GLY A 40 13.63 -32.85 -15.48
CA GLY A 40 13.41 -33.43 -14.15
C GLY A 40 12.52 -34.68 -14.08
N ILE A 41 12.05 -35.21 -15.22
CA ILE A 41 11.22 -36.42 -15.26
C ILE A 41 12.07 -37.68 -15.53
N THR A 42 13.00 -37.59 -16.48
CA THR A 42 13.96 -38.66 -16.81
C THR A 42 15.34 -38.09 -17.17
N LYS A 43 16.32 -38.97 -17.39
CA LYS A 43 17.65 -38.57 -17.87
C LYS A 43 17.57 -37.94 -19.27
N GLU A 44 16.81 -38.55 -20.17
CA GLU A 44 16.61 -38.09 -21.56
C GLU A 44 15.93 -36.72 -21.60
N ALA A 45 14.98 -36.50 -20.68
CA ALA A 45 14.30 -35.23 -20.50
C ALA A 45 15.27 -34.13 -20.03
N SER A 46 16.20 -34.47 -19.15
CA SER A 46 17.27 -33.58 -18.67
C SER A 46 18.29 -33.27 -19.77
N ASP A 47 18.68 -34.28 -20.56
CA ASP A 47 19.58 -34.12 -21.70
C ASP A 47 18.96 -33.22 -22.79
N THR A 48 17.66 -33.38 -23.05
CA THR A 48 16.90 -32.52 -23.97
C THR A 48 16.90 -31.07 -23.51
N ALA A 49 16.65 -30.83 -22.22
CA ALA A 49 16.69 -29.47 -21.66
C ALA A 49 18.09 -28.85 -21.74
N ALA A 50 19.15 -29.65 -21.50
CA ALA A 50 20.54 -29.20 -21.64
C ALA A 50 20.87 -28.85 -23.10
N PHE A 51 20.44 -29.67 -24.04
CA PHE A 51 20.61 -29.43 -25.47
C PHE A 51 19.87 -28.16 -25.92
N ALA A 52 18.63 -27.95 -25.46
CA ALA A 52 17.85 -26.76 -25.76
C ALA A 52 18.52 -25.48 -25.22
N LYS A 53 19.10 -25.51 -24.01
CA LYS A 53 19.88 -24.38 -23.46
C LYS A 53 21.09 -24.03 -24.33
N ARG A 54 21.81 -25.05 -24.80
CA ARG A 54 22.92 -24.86 -25.74
C ARG A 54 22.43 -24.27 -27.07
N LEU A 55 21.36 -24.81 -27.64
CA LEU A 55 20.82 -24.34 -28.91
C LEU A 55 20.30 -22.90 -28.81
N GLN A 56 19.69 -22.51 -27.69
CA GLN A 56 19.33 -21.12 -27.41
C GLN A 56 20.55 -20.19 -27.45
N THR A 57 21.67 -20.64 -26.89
CA THR A 57 22.92 -19.88 -26.86
C THR A 57 23.48 -19.73 -28.27
N GLU A 58 23.49 -20.81 -29.07
CA GLU A 58 23.87 -20.77 -30.48
C GLU A 58 22.96 -19.82 -31.30
N GLN A 59 21.66 -19.78 -31.01
CA GLN A 59 20.71 -18.85 -31.66
C GLN A 59 21.03 -17.39 -31.35
N MET A 60 21.32 -17.07 -30.09
CA MET A 60 21.71 -15.72 -29.69
C MET A 60 23.03 -15.27 -30.33
N TYR A 61 24.02 -16.15 -30.39
CA TYR A 61 25.29 -15.83 -31.05
C TYR A 61 25.11 -15.61 -32.55
N ARG A 62 24.29 -16.42 -33.22
CA ARG A 62 23.94 -16.19 -34.63
C ARG A 62 23.33 -14.80 -34.85
N TRP A 63 22.37 -14.39 -34.02
CA TRP A 63 21.80 -13.03 -34.11
C TRP A 63 22.86 -11.95 -33.89
N LEU A 64 23.76 -12.13 -32.91
CA LEU A 64 24.87 -11.18 -32.69
C LEU A 64 25.88 -11.12 -33.85
N GLU A 65 26.18 -12.25 -34.49
CA GLU A 65 27.09 -12.33 -35.65
C GLU A 65 26.48 -11.63 -36.86
N ASN A 66 25.18 -11.81 -37.06
CA ASN A 66 24.39 -11.12 -38.08
C ASN A 66 24.15 -9.64 -37.78
N ARG A 67 24.60 -9.15 -36.61
CA ARG A 67 24.45 -7.76 -36.14
C ARG A 67 23.00 -7.34 -35.93
N GLU A 68 22.11 -8.29 -35.67
CA GLU A 68 20.73 -8.00 -35.30
C GLU A 68 20.72 -7.17 -34.00
N THR A 69 19.85 -6.18 -33.93
CA THR A 69 19.57 -5.45 -32.70
C THR A 69 18.48 -6.18 -31.90
N PRO A 70 18.27 -5.82 -30.62
CA PRO A 70 17.14 -6.36 -29.87
C PRO A 70 15.78 -6.02 -30.49
N GLU A 71 15.67 -4.93 -31.24
CA GLU A 71 14.47 -4.58 -32.02
C GLU A 71 14.29 -5.54 -33.20
N ASP A 72 15.36 -5.80 -33.96
CA ASP A 72 15.33 -6.77 -35.07
C ASP A 72 14.95 -8.17 -34.57
N VAL A 73 15.53 -8.62 -33.46
CA VAL A 73 15.20 -9.92 -32.85
C VAL A 73 13.76 -9.96 -32.34
N PHE A 74 13.21 -8.85 -31.85
CA PHE A 74 11.80 -8.78 -31.47
C PHE A 74 10.88 -9.08 -32.66
N ASP A 75 11.22 -8.55 -33.84
CA ASP A 75 10.49 -8.77 -35.09
C ASP A 75 10.72 -10.17 -35.68
N LEU A 76 11.96 -10.68 -35.65
CA LEU A 76 12.31 -12.05 -36.06
C LEU A 76 11.54 -13.11 -35.26
N LEU A 77 11.31 -12.82 -33.97
CA LEU A 77 10.50 -13.66 -33.07
C LEU A 77 8.99 -13.43 -33.23
N LYS A 78 8.57 -12.57 -34.17
CA LYS A 78 7.17 -12.18 -34.45
C LYS A 78 6.43 -11.63 -33.22
N LEU A 79 7.15 -11.05 -32.26
CA LEU A 79 6.56 -10.47 -31.04
C LEU A 79 5.79 -9.18 -31.36
N ASN A 80 6.20 -8.45 -32.40
CA ASN A 80 5.47 -7.30 -32.95
C ASN A 80 4.06 -7.63 -33.46
N LYS A 81 3.81 -8.89 -33.85
CA LYS A 81 2.50 -9.37 -34.31
C LYS A 81 1.66 -9.98 -33.18
N ALA A 82 2.21 -10.11 -31.97
CA ALA A 82 1.51 -10.76 -30.85
C ALA A 82 0.47 -9.84 -30.18
N GLY A 83 0.59 -8.51 -30.37
CA GLY A 83 -0.29 -7.53 -29.73
C GLY A 83 -0.37 -7.74 -28.22
N TYR A 84 -1.58 -7.68 -27.65
CA TYR A 84 -1.82 -7.89 -26.22
C TYR A 84 -1.45 -9.29 -25.70
N LYS A 85 -1.19 -10.26 -26.58
CA LYS A 85 -0.80 -11.64 -26.24
C LYS A 85 0.71 -11.84 -26.21
N ILE A 86 1.51 -10.77 -26.21
CA ILE A 86 2.97 -10.87 -26.24
C ILE A 86 3.54 -11.70 -25.09
N PHE A 87 3.01 -11.56 -23.88
CA PHE A 87 3.46 -12.34 -22.74
C PHE A 87 2.98 -13.80 -22.81
N ASP A 88 1.97 -14.14 -23.61
CA ASP A 88 1.57 -15.52 -23.85
C ASP A 88 2.55 -16.26 -24.80
N LYS A 89 3.48 -15.53 -25.42
CA LYS A 89 4.48 -16.07 -26.35
C LYS A 89 5.74 -16.49 -25.59
N PRO A 90 6.09 -17.79 -25.54
CA PRO A 90 7.34 -18.22 -24.89
C PRO A 90 8.59 -17.57 -25.51
N GLU A 91 8.51 -17.17 -26.78
CA GLU A 91 9.56 -16.44 -27.51
C GLU A 91 9.99 -15.15 -26.79
N VAL A 92 9.12 -14.53 -25.98
CA VAL A 92 9.44 -13.32 -25.20
C VAL A 92 10.60 -13.57 -24.22
N ASN A 93 10.74 -14.80 -23.70
CA ASN A 93 11.85 -15.18 -22.83
C ASN A 93 13.18 -15.31 -23.61
N SER A 94 13.11 -15.73 -24.87
CA SER A 94 14.29 -15.75 -25.75
C SER A 94 14.73 -14.34 -26.10
N TRP A 95 13.78 -13.43 -26.36
CA TRP A 95 14.06 -12.01 -26.56
C TRP A 95 14.71 -11.37 -25.33
N MET A 96 14.15 -11.56 -24.13
CA MET A 96 14.73 -11.03 -22.88
C MET A 96 16.21 -11.43 -22.71
N LYS A 97 16.51 -12.72 -22.87
CA LYS A 97 17.88 -13.22 -22.76
C LYS A 97 18.81 -12.66 -23.85
N TYR A 98 18.27 -12.42 -25.04
CA TYR A 98 19.03 -11.78 -26.10
C TYR A 98 19.35 -10.32 -25.76
N VAL A 99 18.38 -9.56 -25.24
CA VAL A 99 18.59 -8.19 -24.76
C VAL A 99 19.72 -8.14 -23.73
N ASP A 100 19.75 -9.08 -22.77
CA ASP A 100 20.82 -9.18 -21.78
C ASP A 100 22.19 -9.43 -22.43
N THR A 101 22.24 -10.36 -23.38
CA THR A 101 23.48 -10.69 -24.11
C THR A 101 23.97 -9.51 -24.93
N TYR A 102 23.07 -8.83 -25.64
CA TYR A 102 23.36 -7.64 -26.43
C TYR A 102 23.86 -6.49 -25.54
N ASN A 103 23.16 -6.19 -24.44
CA ASN A 103 23.51 -5.12 -23.53
C ASN A 103 24.85 -5.35 -22.80
N LYS A 104 25.22 -6.61 -22.57
CA LYS A 104 26.54 -6.98 -22.05
C LYS A 104 27.65 -6.74 -23.07
N LYS A 105 27.40 -7.08 -24.35
CA LYS A 105 28.36 -6.89 -25.44
C LYS A 105 28.51 -5.43 -25.87
N TYR A 106 27.42 -4.66 -25.82
CA TYR A 106 27.35 -3.26 -26.27
C TYR A 106 26.89 -2.32 -25.15
N PRO A 107 27.70 -2.13 -24.08
CA PRO A 107 27.30 -1.36 -22.90
C PRO A 107 27.03 0.13 -23.16
N ARG A 108 27.52 0.69 -24.27
CA ARG A 108 27.24 2.07 -24.71
C ARG A 108 25.98 2.21 -25.56
N LYS A 109 25.39 1.10 -26.01
CA LYS A 109 24.17 1.04 -26.85
C LYS A 109 23.11 0.18 -26.18
N LYS A 110 23.02 0.25 -24.84
CA LYS A 110 22.07 -0.58 -24.09
C LYS A 110 20.64 -0.28 -24.54
N MET A 111 19.88 -1.33 -24.77
CA MET A 111 18.45 -1.30 -25.06
C MET A 111 17.64 -1.53 -23.79
N SER A 112 16.52 -0.83 -23.66
CA SER A 112 15.54 -1.02 -22.58
C SER A 112 14.36 -1.83 -23.12
N MET A 113 14.05 -2.94 -22.44
CA MET A 113 12.87 -3.72 -22.77
C MET A 113 11.59 -2.94 -22.51
N PHE A 114 11.57 -2.11 -21.46
CA PHE A 114 10.45 -1.23 -21.19
C PHE A 114 10.20 -0.24 -22.33
N TYR A 115 11.25 0.38 -22.90
CA TYR A 115 11.09 1.31 -24.01
C TYR A 115 10.49 0.62 -25.25
N GLU A 116 11.00 -0.56 -25.58
CA GLU A 116 10.49 -1.37 -26.71
C GLU A 116 9.00 -1.69 -26.57
N LEU A 117 8.56 -2.02 -25.35
CA LEU A 117 7.15 -2.29 -25.09
C LEU A 117 6.31 -1.01 -25.02
N LYS A 118 6.85 0.08 -24.46
CA LYS A 118 6.14 1.37 -24.31
C LYS A 118 5.77 2.00 -25.65
N VAL A 119 6.56 1.82 -26.71
CA VAL A 119 6.21 2.39 -28.02
C VAL A 119 5.01 1.67 -28.68
N ARG A 120 4.61 0.50 -28.16
CA ARG A 120 3.50 -0.32 -28.69
C ARG A 120 2.24 -0.29 -27.84
N PHE A 121 2.38 -0.02 -26.55
CA PHE A 121 1.28 -0.01 -25.59
C PHE A 121 1.31 1.29 -24.80
N ASP A 122 0.14 1.91 -24.62
CA ASP A 122 0.00 2.99 -23.65
C ASP A 122 0.40 2.51 -22.24
N GLU A 123 0.73 3.45 -21.37
CA GLU A 123 1.32 3.13 -20.07
C GLU A 123 0.37 2.33 -19.17
N GLU A 124 -0.92 2.65 -19.15
CA GLU A 124 -1.90 1.94 -18.33
C GLU A 124 -2.07 0.50 -18.82
N THR A 125 -2.21 0.32 -20.13
CA THR A 125 -2.26 -0.99 -20.77
C THR A 125 -1.03 -1.82 -20.41
N LEU A 126 0.17 -1.26 -20.58
CA LEU A 126 1.42 -1.99 -20.32
C LEU A 126 1.54 -2.39 -18.84
N VAL A 127 1.18 -1.51 -17.90
CA VAL A 127 1.15 -1.85 -16.46
C VAL A 127 0.22 -3.03 -16.19
N ASN A 128 -1.00 -3.01 -16.73
CA ASN A 128 -1.95 -4.09 -16.53
C ASN A 128 -1.47 -5.42 -17.14
N MET A 129 -0.82 -5.38 -18.30
CA MET A 129 -0.21 -6.56 -18.92
C MET A 129 0.91 -7.13 -18.05
N LEU A 130 1.78 -6.28 -17.51
CA LEU A 130 2.89 -6.69 -16.63
C LEU A 130 2.40 -7.27 -15.30
N ILE A 131 1.33 -6.71 -14.71
CA ILE A 131 0.71 -7.26 -13.51
C ILE A 131 0.23 -8.70 -13.78
N LYS A 132 -0.47 -8.93 -14.90
CA LYS A 132 -0.92 -10.28 -15.29
C LYS A 132 0.25 -11.21 -15.57
N ALA A 133 1.25 -10.75 -16.32
CA ALA A 133 2.43 -11.55 -16.66
C ALA A 133 3.25 -11.93 -15.43
N ARG A 134 3.27 -11.09 -14.39
CA ARG A 134 3.95 -11.40 -13.12
C ARG A 134 3.27 -12.54 -12.35
N SER A 135 1.97 -12.71 -12.49
CA SER A 135 1.21 -13.80 -11.84
C SER A 135 1.39 -15.17 -12.52
N VAL A 136 2.09 -15.23 -13.66
CA VAL A 136 2.32 -16.47 -14.41
C VAL A 136 3.79 -16.86 -14.31
N PRO A 137 4.14 -18.04 -13.76
CA PRO A 137 5.53 -18.42 -13.49
C PRO A 137 6.46 -18.36 -14.71
N SER A 138 5.96 -18.68 -15.90
CA SER A 138 6.76 -18.66 -17.14
C SER A 138 7.09 -17.25 -17.64
N THR A 139 6.40 -16.22 -17.16
CA THR A 139 6.57 -14.81 -17.59
C THR A 139 6.92 -13.88 -16.44
N GLU A 140 7.00 -14.39 -15.21
CA GLU A 140 7.33 -13.61 -14.02
C GLU A 140 8.66 -12.88 -14.18
N ALA A 141 9.70 -13.58 -14.65
CA ALA A 141 11.04 -13.02 -14.77
C ALA A 141 11.08 -11.79 -15.69
N ILE A 142 10.47 -11.87 -16.87
CA ILE A 142 10.43 -10.73 -17.79
C ILE A 142 9.53 -9.61 -17.26
N ALA A 143 8.39 -9.95 -16.63
CA ALA A 143 7.50 -8.96 -16.06
C ALA A 143 8.18 -8.15 -14.95
N VAL A 144 8.86 -8.83 -14.01
CA VAL A 144 9.63 -8.21 -12.93
C VAL A 144 10.73 -7.31 -13.51
N ARG A 145 11.43 -7.79 -14.55
CA ARG A 145 12.50 -7.02 -15.17
C ARG A 145 12.00 -5.74 -15.85
N VAL A 146 10.92 -5.83 -16.62
CA VAL A 146 10.31 -4.67 -17.28
C VAL A 146 9.71 -3.71 -16.24
N GLN A 147 9.06 -4.22 -15.19
CA GLN A 147 8.57 -3.39 -14.07
C GLN A 147 9.71 -2.64 -13.37
N ALA A 148 10.89 -3.26 -13.19
CA ALA A 148 12.04 -2.57 -12.61
C ALA A 148 12.52 -1.40 -13.48
N GLU A 149 12.61 -1.59 -14.81
CA GLU A 149 12.94 -0.51 -15.76
C GLU A 149 11.88 0.59 -15.77
N GLN A 150 10.59 0.21 -15.71
CA GLN A 150 9.47 1.14 -15.61
C GLN A 150 9.55 2.00 -14.34
N THR A 151 9.75 1.38 -13.18
CA THR A 151 9.90 2.06 -11.89
C THR A 151 11.07 3.05 -11.90
N GLN A 152 12.23 2.64 -12.43
CA GLN A 152 13.39 3.54 -12.53
C GLN A 152 13.13 4.75 -13.43
N ARG A 153 12.35 4.56 -14.50
CA ARG A 153 11.94 5.67 -15.36
C ARG A 153 10.95 6.60 -14.66
N TRP A 154 9.97 6.06 -13.95
CA TRP A 154 9.03 6.87 -13.15
C TRP A 154 9.78 7.73 -12.13
N LEU A 155 10.73 7.13 -11.39
CA LEU A 155 11.59 7.86 -10.46
C LEU A 155 12.45 8.91 -11.16
N THR A 156 13.00 8.62 -12.34
CA THR A 156 13.85 9.56 -13.07
C THR A 156 13.09 10.74 -13.63
N ASN A 157 11.84 10.51 -14.02
CA ASN A 157 10.97 11.54 -14.56
C ASN A 157 10.15 12.26 -13.48
N GLY A 158 10.36 11.96 -12.20
CA GLY A 158 9.61 12.58 -11.11
C GLY A 158 8.12 12.29 -11.14
N LYS A 159 7.70 11.10 -11.61
CA LYS A 159 6.27 10.72 -11.60
C LYS A 159 5.80 10.59 -10.15
N SER A 160 4.77 11.33 -9.77
CA SER A 160 4.38 11.43 -8.36
C SER A 160 3.90 10.08 -7.79
N PRO A 161 4.06 9.84 -6.48
CA PRO A 161 3.45 8.68 -5.81
C PRO A 161 1.94 8.58 -6.07
N GLU A 162 1.22 9.71 -6.12
CA GLU A 162 -0.22 9.73 -6.42
C GLU A 162 -0.54 9.21 -7.83
N ASP A 163 0.23 9.63 -8.84
CA ASP A 163 0.01 9.15 -10.21
C ASP A 163 0.25 7.65 -10.32
N VAL A 164 1.30 7.14 -9.66
CA VAL A 164 1.60 5.70 -9.63
C VAL A 164 0.51 4.93 -8.85
N PHE A 165 0.00 5.49 -7.76
CA PHE A 165 -1.10 4.90 -6.98
C PHE A 165 -2.35 4.67 -7.84
N LYS A 166 -2.74 5.68 -8.63
CA LYS A 166 -3.87 5.61 -9.57
C LYS A 166 -3.59 4.64 -10.72
N LEU A 167 -2.38 4.68 -11.28
CA LEU A 167 -1.98 3.82 -12.39
C LEU A 167 -2.00 2.33 -12.02
N LEU A 168 -1.65 2.01 -10.77
CA LEU A 168 -1.75 0.66 -10.20
C LEU A 168 -3.17 0.30 -9.72
N LYS A 169 -4.15 1.20 -9.91
CA LYS A 169 -5.58 1.03 -9.55
C LYS A 169 -5.81 0.77 -8.06
N LEU A 170 -4.91 1.29 -7.22
CA LEU A 170 -4.95 1.13 -5.76
C LEU A 170 -5.96 2.07 -5.07
N ASN A 171 -6.50 3.05 -5.81
CA ASN A 171 -7.57 3.95 -5.39
C ASN A 171 -8.98 3.36 -5.54
N SER A 172 -9.10 2.09 -5.97
CA SER A 172 -10.40 1.45 -6.21
C SER A 172 -11.13 1.09 -4.92
N ALA A 173 -12.40 1.49 -4.80
CA ALA A 173 -13.24 1.15 -3.65
C ALA A 173 -13.46 -0.37 -3.48
N LYS A 174 -13.29 -1.17 -4.55
CA LYS A 174 -13.44 -2.62 -4.52
C LYS A 174 -12.34 -3.35 -3.75
N GLN A 175 -11.20 -2.68 -3.50
CA GLN A 175 -10.04 -3.28 -2.84
C GLN A 175 -9.85 -2.77 -1.41
N LYS A 176 -10.80 -2.00 -0.85
CA LYS A 176 -10.65 -1.36 0.48
C LYS A 176 -10.26 -2.35 1.57
N ASP A 177 -10.89 -3.51 1.61
CA ASP A 177 -10.69 -4.48 2.70
C ASP A 177 -9.38 -5.28 2.56
N THR A 178 -8.79 -5.32 1.36
CA THR A 178 -7.59 -6.14 1.06
C THR A 178 -6.41 -5.31 0.56
N LEU A 179 -6.54 -3.98 0.48
CA LEU A 179 -5.53 -3.09 -0.09
C LEU A 179 -4.18 -3.22 0.62
N LEU A 180 -4.19 -3.29 1.95
CA LEU A 180 -2.98 -3.36 2.76
C LEU A 180 -2.26 -4.71 2.67
N GLU A 181 -2.96 -5.75 2.19
CA GLU A 181 -2.41 -7.08 1.92
C GLU A 181 -1.94 -7.22 0.46
N ASN A 182 -2.26 -6.23 -0.40
CA ASN A 182 -1.91 -6.27 -1.81
C ASN A 182 -0.39 -6.05 -2.03
N PRO A 183 0.34 -7.00 -2.65
CA PRO A 183 1.77 -6.83 -2.92
C PRO A 183 2.12 -5.62 -3.80
N LEU A 184 1.20 -5.18 -4.66
CA LEU A 184 1.35 -3.95 -5.45
C LEU A 184 1.30 -2.70 -4.56
N PHE A 185 0.48 -2.72 -3.49
CA PHE A 185 0.45 -1.63 -2.51
C PHE A 185 1.77 -1.54 -1.76
N VAL A 186 2.33 -2.67 -1.29
CA VAL A 186 3.65 -2.71 -0.64
C VAL A 186 4.74 -2.19 -1.58
N SER A 187 4.69 -2.57 -2.86
CA SER A 187 5.63 -2.08 -3.88
C SER A 187 5.48 -0.58 -4.12
N TRP A 188 4.26 -0.05 -4.09
CA TRP A 188 3.99 1.38 -4.21
C TRP A 188 4.43 2.20 -2.99
N VAL A 189 4.29 1.65 -1.79
CA VAL A 189 4.82 2.27 -0.57
C VAL A 189 6.34 2.40 -0.67
N LYS A 190 7.03 1.34 -1.12
CA LYS A 190 8.48 1.41 -1.41
C LYS A 190 8.81 2.44 -2.50
N TYR A 191 8.02 2.51 -3.57
CA TYR A 191 8.19 3.54 -4.60
C TYR A 191 8.10 4.95 -4.02
N THR A 192 7.20 5.17 -3.07
CA THR A 192 7.04 6.45 -2.37
C THR A 192 8.29 6.81 -1.56
N ASP A 193 8.91 5.82 -0.91
CA ASP A 193 10.19 6.01 -0.20
C ASP A 193 11.33 6.37 -1.17
N ASP A 194 11.50 5.58 -2.23
CA ASP A 194 12.52 5.81 -3.25
C ASP A 194 12.33 7.19 -3.94
N PHE A 195 11.08 7.62 -4.12
CA PHE A 195 10.74 8.94 -4.64
C PHE A 195 11.14 10.05 -3.65
N ASN A 196 10.81 9.91 -2.37
CA ASN A 196 11.14 10.90 -1.34
C ASN A 196 12.65 11.04 -1.13
N GLU A 197 13.41 9.95 -1.20
CA GLU A 197 14.88 9.98 -1.15
C GLU A 197 15.46 10.79 -2.32
N ARG A 198 14.89 10.65 -3.52
CA ARG A 198 15.33 11.36 -4.72
C ARG A 198 14.87 12.83 -4.75
N TYR A 199 13.71 13.13 -4.17
CA TYR A 199 13.08 14.45 -4.18
C TYR A 199 12.81 14.97 -2.75
N PRO A 200 13.85 15.19 -1.92
CA PRO A 200 13.71 15.44 -0.49
C PRO A 200 13.06 16.79 -0.13
N ARG A 201 12.86 17.69 -1.09
CA ARG A 201 12.20 18.98 -0.87
C ARG A 201 10.68 18.86 -0.74
N HIS A 202 10.09 17.75 -1.19
CA HIS A 202 8.65 17.51 -1.16
C HIS A 202 8.35 16.07 -0.71
N PRO A 203 8.70 15.69 0.53
CA PRO A 203 8.43 14.34 1.00
C PRO A 203 6.92 14.16 1.18
N ASP A 204 6.37 13.22 0.42
CA ASP A 204 4.98 12.79 0.51
C ASP A 204 4.89 11.54 1.38
N LEU A 205 4.05 11.58 2.41
CA LEU A 205 3.71 10.37 3.14
C LEU A 205 2.78 9.51 2.27
N ALA A 206 2.93 8.19 2.33
CA ALA A 206 2.01 7.29 1.64
C ALA A 206 0.57 7.55 2.09
N ILE A 207 0.37 7.80 3.39
CA ILE A 207 -0.94 8.14 3.94
C ILE A 207 -1.54 9.42 3.32
N SER A 208 -0.72 10.42 3.00
CA SER A 208 -1.20 11.68 2.43
C SER A 208 -1.82 11.46 1.05
N THR A 209 -1.24 10.55 0.26
CA THR A 209 -1.82 10.12 -1.03
C THR A 209 -3.12 9.33 -0.81
N MET A 210 -3.13 8.40 0.15
CA MET A 210 -4.32 7.61 0.45
C MET A 210 -5.49 8.48 0.91
N LEU A 211 -5.26 9.51 1.71
CA LEU A 211 -6.28 10.44 2.19
C LEU A 211 -6.92 11.30 1.08
N LYS A 212 -6.30 11.39 -0.11
CA LYS A 212 -6.93 12.00 -1.30
C LYS A 212 -8.01 11.10 -1.92
N HIS A 213 -8.03 9.81 -1.57
CA HIS A 213 -8.90 8.79 -2.16
C HIS A 213 -9.81 8.09 -1.15
N PHE A 214 -9.43 8.11 0.13
CA PHE A 214 -10.19 7.52 1.23
C PHE A 214 -10.44 8.57 2.30
N SER A 215 -11.65 8.59 2.87
CA SER A 215 -11.92 9.44 4.03
C SER A 215 -11.09 9.01 5.23
N SER A 216 -10.79 9.95 6.13
CA SER A 216 -9.92 9.70 7.28
C SER A 216 -10.46 8.56 8.16
N ASP A 217 -11.76 8.51 8.44
CA ASP A 217 -12.41 7.42 9.18
C ASP A 217 -12.27 6.06 8.50
N THR A 218 -12.47 6.01 7.17
CA THR A 218 -12.32 4.78 6.39
C THR A 218 -10.88 4.27 6.45
N LEU A 219 -9.91 5.16 6.20
CA LEU A 219 -8.51 4.79 6.16
C LEU A 219 -7.97 4.38 7.54
N THR A 220 -8.35 5.10 8.60
CA THR A 220 -7.98 4.71 9.97
C THR A 220 -8.58 3.35 10.33
N LYS A 221 -9.83 3.08 9.95
CA LYS A 221 -10.43 1.74 10.14
C LYS A 221 -9.65 0.65 9.41
N MET A 222 -9.28 0.88 8.15
CA MET A 222 -8.46 -0.07 7.38
C MET A 222 -7.12 -0.37 8.08
N VAL A 223 -6.46 0.65 8.64
CA VAL A 223 -5.21 0.48 9.40
C VAL A 223 -5.43 -0.33 10.68
N VAL A 224 -6.49 -0.04 11.45
CA VAL A 224 -6.85 -0.79 12.68
C VAL A 224 -7.22 -2.24 12.39
N ASP A 225 -7.89 -2.50 11.27
CA ASP A 225 -8.25 -3.87 10.88
C ASP A 225 -7.01 -4.63 10.36
N ALA A 226 -6.14 -3.98 9.59
CA ALA A 226 -4.88 -4.56 9.11
C ALA A 226 -3.85 -4.83 10.22
N SER A 227 -3.89 -4.11 11.35
CA SER A 227 -3.00 -4.39 12.48
C SER A 227 -3.31 -5.71 13.21
N LYS A 228 -4.45 -6.36 12.89
CA LYS A 228 -4.85 -7.65 13.46
C LYS A 228 -4.32 -8.86 12.69
N SER A 229 -3.82 -8.64 11.46
CA SER A 229 -3.29 -9.69 10.60
C SER A 229 -1.76 -9.64 10.57
N PRO A 230 -1.05 -10.75 10.88
CA PRO A 230 0.43 -10.78 10.84
C PRO A 230 1.02 -10.39 9.48
N SER A 231 0.29 -10.66 8.39
CA SER A 231 0.76 -10.35 7.03
C SER A 231 0.76 -8.84 6.71
N SER A 232 -0.06 -8.04 7.41
CA SER A 232 -0.19 -6.60 7.21
C SER A 232 0.18 -5.76 8.44
N GLU A 233 0.64 -6.38 9.53
CA GLU A 233 0.95 -5.70 10.78
C GLU A 233 2.03 -4.61 10.61
N SER A 234 3.11 -4.93 9.88
CA SER A 234 4.21 -3.98 9.65
C SER A 234 3.74 -2.75 8.88
N ILE A 235 2.94 -2.94 7.84
CA ILE A 235 2.44 -1.82 7.03
C ILE A 235 1.38 -1.01 7.79
N ALA A 236 0.53 -1.67 8.57
CA ALA A 236 -0.43 -1.01 9.45
C ALA A 236 0.27 -0.13 10.49
N LYS A 237 1.33 -0.63 11.15
CA LYS A 237 2.11 0.15 12.12
C LYS A 237 2.74 1.41 11.51
N ARG A 238 3.27 1.27 10.29
CA ARG A 238 3.81 2.41 9.53
C ARG A 238 2.71 3.45 9.27
N LEU A 239 1.60 3.02 8.68
CA LEU A 239 0.51 3.93 8.30
C LEU A 239 -0.20 4.57 9.50
N ASP A 240 -0.29 3.85 10.62
CA ASP A 240 -0.77 4.40 11.89
C ASP A 240 0.13 5.56 12.36
N THR A 241 1.45 5.40 12.24
CA THR A 241 2.41 6.49 12.54
C THR A 241 2.26 7.65 11.56
N GLU A 242 2.17 7.35 10.26
CA GLU A 242 1.99 8.37 9.22
C GLU A 242 0.68 9.16 9.39
N LEU A 243 -0.43 8.54 9.83
CA LEU A 243 -1.68 9.24 10.13
C LEU A 243 -1.47 10.36 11.15
N LEU A 244 -0.80 10.05 12.28
CA LEU A 244 -0.51 11.03 13.33
C LEU A 244 0.40 12.16 12.82
N LEU A 245 1.45 11.78 12.07
CA LEU A 245 2.37 12.75 11.45
C LEU A 245 1.63 13.67 10.48
N ASN A 246 0.75 13.12 9.64
CA ASN A 246 0.01 13.86 8.64
C ASN A 246 -0.95 14.86 9.28
N TRP A 247 -1.79 14.43 10.23
CA TRP A 247 -2.69 15.34 10.95
C TRP A 247 -1.91 16.48 11.63
N ASN A 248 -0.81 16.16 12.30
CA ASN A 248 0.01 17.17 12.96
C ASN A 248 0.69 18.14 11.97
N LYS A 249 1.22 17.64 10.85
CA LYS A 249 1.85 18.45 9.79
C LYS A 249 0.84 19.42 9.16
N ASN A 250 -0.41 19.01 9.05
CA ASN A 250 -1.50 19.84 8.54
C ASN A 250 -2.06 20.83 9.58
N GLY A 251 -1.61 20.75 10.83
CA GLY A 251 -2.14 21.59 11.92
C GLY A 251 -3.53 21.17 12.40
N ASP A 252 -3.95 19.93 12.14
CA ASP A 252 -5.25 19.42 12.55
C ASP A 252 -5.30 19.29 14.08
N ALA A 253 -5.98 20.19 14.77
CA ALA A 253 -6.17 20.06 16.22
C ALA A 253 -6.97 18.78 16.57
N PRO A 254 -6.84 18.23 17.78
CA PRO A 254 -7.56 17.00 18.15
C PRO A 254 -9.08 17.04 17.95
N GLY A 255 -9.71 18.22 18.07
CA GLY A 255 -11.14 18.38 17.74
C GLY A 255 -11.46 18.27 16.24
N THR A 256 -10.53 18.68 15.37
CA THR A 256 -10.64 18.45 13.93
C THR A 256 -10.54 16.96 13.63
N VAL A 257 -9.54 16.28 14.20
CA VAL A 257 -9.36 14.83 14.02
C VAL A 257 -10.54 14.03 14.57
N PHE A 258 -11.14 14.45 15.69
CA PHE A 258 -12.39 13.87 16.20
C PHE A 258 -13.50 13.84 15.14
N THR A 259 -13.66 14.97 14.43
CA THR A 259 -14.66 15.12 13.37
C THR A 259 -14.29 14.29 12.13
N LEU A 260 -13.01 14.28 11.74
CA LEU A 260 -12.49 13.48 10.62
C LEU A 260 -12.69 11.97 10.82
N LEU A 261 -12.58 11.51 12.07
CA LEU A 261 -12.80 10.11 12.47
C LEU A 261 -14.27 9.78 12.76
N LYS A 262 -15.18 10.76 12.61
CA LYS A 262 -16.64 10.63 12.82
C LYS A 262 -17.00 9.99 14.16
N LEU A 263 -16.38 10.42 15.25
CA LEU A 263 -16.53 9.86 16.59
C LEU A 263 -17.84 10.24 17.32
N ASN A 264 -18.93 10.44 16.57
CA ASN A 264 -20.25 10.80 17.12
C ASN A 264 -20.85 9.68 18.00
N LYS A 265 -20.39 8.43 17.84
CA LYS A 265 -20.67 7.32 18.77
C LYS A 265 -19.38 6.92 19.46
N LEU A 266 -18.91 7.79 20.37
CA LEU A 266 -17.54 7.79 20.87
C LEU A 266 -17.06 6.42 21.37
N PHE A 267 -17.77 5.84 22.33
CA PHE A 267 -17.36 4.60 23.00
C PHE A 267 -17.69 3.32 22.21
N ASP A 268 -18.54 3.42 21.17
CA ASP A 268 -18.80 2.31 20.25
C ASP A 268 -17.79 2.28 19.08
N SER A 269 -17.02 3.36 18.91
CA SER A 269 -16.13 3.50 17.76
C SER A 269 -14.81 2.75 17.97
N PRO A 270 -14.41 1.86 17.05
CA PRO A 270 -13.09 1.23 17.10
C PRO A 270 -11.94 2.22 16.85
N LEU A 271 -12.25 3.48 16.50
CA LEU A 271 -11.27 4.52 16.19
C LEU A 271 -10.97 5.43 17.38
N LEU A 272 -11.70 5.29 18.50
CA LEU A 272 -11.43 6.03 19.73
C LEU A 272 -9.97 5.87 20.21
N PRO A 273 -9.38 4.66 20.23
CA PRO A 273 -7.97 4.50 20.63
C PRO A 273 -7.00 5.30 19.75
N THR A 274 -7.25 5.38 18.44
CA THR A 274 -6.39 6.18 17.53
C THR A 274 -6.51 7.67 17.83
N TRP A 275 -7.71 8.16 18.15
CA TRP A 275 -7.90 9.56 18.54
C TRP A 275 -7.21 9.89 19.87
N GLN A 276 -7.30 9.00 20.87
CA GLN A 276 -6.57 9.11 22.13
C GLN A 276 -5.06 9.15 21.91
N LYS A 277 -4.55 8.26 21.04
CA LYS A 277 -3.15 8.25 20.63
C LYS A 277 -2.75 9.57 19.97
N TYR A 278 -3.61 10.15 19.14
CA TYR A 278 -3.35 11.45 18.52
C TYR A 278 -3.35 12.60 19.52
N ILE A 279 -4.26 12.62 20.52
CA ILE A 279 -4.22 13.63 21.60
C ILE A 279 -2.88 13.59 22.33
N ALA A 280 -2.41 12.40 22.71
CA ALA A 280 -1.13 12.24 23.39
C ALA A 280 0.04 12.72 22.51
N TYR A 281 0.07 12.29 21.25
CA TYR A 281 1.07 12.74 20.27
C TYR A 281 1.06 14.26 20.08
N PHE A 282 -0.12 14.86 19.93
CA PHE A 282 -0.28 16.29 19.71
C PHE A 282 0.21 17.11 20.92
N ARG A 283 -0.10 16.67 22.15
CA ARG A 283 0.38 17.31 23.38
C ARG A 283 1.91 17.28 23.46
N GLU A 284 2.51 16.16 23.09
CA GLU A 284 3.97 15.99 23.06
C GLU A 284 4.62 16.93 22.02
N LYS A 285 4.07 17.00 20.80
CA LYS A 285 4.65 17.81 19.71
C LYS A 285 4.31 19.29 19.78
N ASN A 286 3.22 19.66 20.47
CA ASN A 286 2.74 21.03 20.56
C ASN A 286 2.52 21.44 22.03
N PRO A 287 3.55 21.47 22.88
CA PRO A 287 3.40 21.69 24.33
C PRO A 287 2.80 23.05 24.70
N ARG A 288 2.84 24.04 23.79
CA ARG A 288 2.22 25.36 23.96
C ARG A 288 0.71 25.36 23.67
N GLN A 289 0.21 24.35 22.95
CA GLN A 289 -1.20 24.25 22.57
C GLN A 289 -1.92 23.37 23.59
N ARG A 290 -2.77 23.99 24.42
CA ARG A 290 -3.56 23.24 25.41
C ARG A 290 -4.66 22.46 24.72
N VAL A 291 -4.73 21.16 25.00
CA VAL A 291 -5.81 20.26 24.55
C VAL A 291 -6.71 19.93 25.72
N ASN A 292 -7.92 20.50 25.73
CA ASN A 292 -8.97 20.16 26.68
C ASN A 292 -9.97 19.21 26.00
N GLU A 293 -9.89 17.94 26.36
CA GLU A 293 -10.69 16.87 25.75
C GLU A 293 -12.18 17.04 26.00
N LEU A 294 -12.58 17.34 27.25
CA LEU A 294 -13.96 17.62 27.61
C LEU A 294 -14.57 18.75 26.75
N SER A 295 -13.81 19.80 26.47
CA SER A 295 -14.26 20.92 25.65
C SER A 295 -14.44 20.54 24.18
N ILE A 296 -13.68 19.56 23.68
CA ILE A 296 -13.91 18.99 22.35
C ILE A 296 -15.23 18.21 22.36
N LEU A 297 -15.40 17.29 23.32
CA LEU A 297 -16.60 16.44 23.41
C LEU A 297 -17.88 17.28 23.56
N ARG A 298 -17.86 18.34 24.36
CA ARG A 298 -19.01 19.24 24.57
C ARG A 298 -19.40 20.08 23.35
N LYS A 299 -18.58 20.13 22.29
CA LYS A 299 -18.99 20.71 21.00
C LYS A 299 -19.93 19.79 20.22
N HIS A 300 -19.89 18.48 20.52
CA HIS A 300 -20.65 17.45 19.81
C HIS A 300 -21.76 16.85 20.66
N PHE A 301 -21.61 16.87 21.98
CA PHE A 301 -22.55 16.26 22.92
C PHE A 301 -23.03 17.28 23.96
N SER A 302 -24.33 17.25 24.27
CA SER A 302 -24.85 17.96 25.44
C SER A 302 -24.32 17.32 26.73
N ASP A 303 -24.31 18.07 27.84
CA ASP A 303 -23.89 17.55 29.15
C ASP A 303 -24.71 16.31 29.54
N ALA A 304 -26.04 16.33 29.34
CA ALA A 304 -26.91 15.17 29.57
C ALA A 304 -26.49 13.93 28.74
N THR A 305 -26.21 14.15 27.45
CA THR A 305 -25.82 13.08 26.53
C THR A 305 -24.45 12.52 26.88
N LEU A 306 -23.48 13.40 27.15
CA LEU A 306 -22.12 13.03 27.46
C LEU A 306 -22.04 12.28 28.80
N SER A 307 -22.74 12.77 29.84
CA SER A 307 -22.84 12.07 31.12
C SER A 307 -23.43 10.68 30.97
N LYS A 308 -24.51 10.53 30.18
CA LYS A 308 -25.07 9.20 29.89
C LYS A 308 -24.02 8.27 29.27
N MET A 309 -23.35 8.71 28.21
CA MET A 309 -22.35 7.91 27.50
C MET A 309 -21.19 7.52 28.43
N LEU A 310 -20.72 8.45 29.26
CA LEU A 310 -19.62 8.20 30.19
C LEU A 310 -20.02 7.26 31.33
N LEU A 311 -21.22 7.39 31.89
CA LEU A 311 -21.73 6.48 32.92
C LEU A 311 -21.93 5.05 32.38
N GLU A 312 -22.24 4.90 31.10
CA GLU A 312 -22.30 3.59 30.44
C GLU A 312 -20.89 3.04 30.19
N ALA A 313 -19.96 3.88 29.73
CA ALA A 313 -18.56 3.51 29.49
C ALA A 313 -17.76 3.21 30.78
N GLU A 314 -18.13 3.83 31.92
CA GLU A 314 -17.49 3.58 33.22
C GLU A 314 -17.66 2.13 33.67
N LYS A 315 -18.80 1.51 33.31
CA LYS A 315 -19.12 0.12 33.66
C LYS A 315 -18.27 -0.90 32.90
N ILE A 316 -17.62 -0.48 31.81
CA ILE A 316 -16.84 -1.36 30.94
C ILE A 316 -15.35 -1.24 31.34
N PRO A 317 -14.68 -2.34 31.73
CA PRO A 317 -13.30 -2.29 32.24
C PRO A 317 -12.29 -1.58 31.32
N SER A 318 -12.42 -1.74 30.00
CA SER A 318 -11.50 -1.14 29.02
C SER A 318 -11.64 0.37 28.86
N THR A 319 -12.80 0.94 29.19
CA THR A 319 -13.07 2.39 29.06
C THR A 319 -13.25 3.08 30.41
N LYS A 320 -13.25 2.32 31.51
CA LYS A 320 -13.53 2.81 32.85
C LYS A 320 -12.70 4.03 33.25
N ALA A 321 -11.37 3.93 33.14
CA ALA A 321 -10.47 5.01 33.56
C ALA A 321 -10.75 6.33 32.83
N LEU A 322 -10.79 6.30 31.50
CA LEU A 322 -11.09 7.48 30.68
C LEU A 322 -12.49 8.04 30.97
N ALA A 323 -13.48 7.16 31.14
CA ALA A 323 -14.84 7.57 31.45
C ALA A 323 -14.95 8.25 32.83
N SER A 324 -14.27 7.71 33.85
CA SER A 324 -14.20 8.32 35.18
C SER A 324 -13.53 9.69 35.14
N ASP A 325 -12.37 9.82 34.50
CA ASP A 325 -11.64 11.10 34.40
C ASP A 325 -12.51 12.18 33.74
N LEU A 326 -13.23 11.83 32.65
CA LEU A 326 -14.12 12.76 31.96
C LEU A 326 -15.40 13.10 32.75
N LEU A 327 -15.88 12.18 33.60
CA LEU A 327 -17.00 12.46 34.54
C LEU A 327 -16.56 13.43 35.63
N ASP A 328 -15.36 13.25 36.18
CA ASP A 328 -14.79 14.16 37.17
C ASP A 328 -14.59 15.55 36.56
N ASP A 329 -14.04 15.65 35.34
CA ASP A 329 -13.89 16.90 34.61
C ASP A 329 -15.26 17.61 34.38
N LEU A 330 -16.32 16.85 34.10
CA LEU A 330 -17.68 17.40 33.96
C LEU A 330 -18.17 17.98 35.28
N VAL A 331 -18.02 17.24 36.38
CA VAL A 331 -18.43 17.68 37.71
C VAL A 331 -17.66 18.92 38.15
N ILE A 332 -16.34 18.93 37.98
CA ILE A 332 -15.49 20.10 38.27
C ILE A 332 -15.94 21.31 37.45
N ARG A 333 -16.27 21.11 36.17
CA ARG A 333 -16.80 22.19 35.33
C ARG A 333 -18.13 22.73 35.86
N TRP A 334 -19.06 21.85 36.20
CA TRP A 334 -20.36 22.28 36.72
C TRP A 334 -20.23 23.00 38.05
N MET A 335 -19.26 22.61 38.89
CA MET A 335 -18.92 23.28 40.15
C MET A 335 -18.44 24.70 39.87
N ALA A 336 -17.50 24.85 38.94
CA ALA A 336 -16.95 26.15 38.55
C ALA A 336 -17.99 27.08 37.90
N SER A 337 -19.05 26.54 37.29
CA SER A 337 -20.14 27.32 36.71
C SER A 337 -21.37 27.42 37.60
N GLU A 338 -21.30 26.96 38.86
CA GLU A 338 -22.38 27.01 39.84
C GLU A 338 -23.72 26.48 39.27
N THR A 339 -23.65 25.33 38.58
CA THR A 339 -24.82 24.75 37.92
C THR A 339 -25.88 24.37 38.95
N VAL A 340 -27.16 24.72 38.72
CA VAL A 340 -28.20 24.35 39.69
C VAL A 340 -28.24 22.83 39.94
N PRO A 341 -28.28 22.36 41.21
CA PRO A 341 -28.18 20.94 41.53
C PRO A 341 -29.21 20.04 40.84
N THR A 342 -30.42 20.53 40.60
CA THR A 342 -31.48 19.79 39.90
C THR A 342 -31.08 19.40 38.47
N LYS A 343 -30.35 20.25 37.75
CA LYS A 343 -29.81 19.91 36.42
C LYS A 343 -28.73 18.85 36.52
N VAL A 344 -27.80 18.99 37.46
CA VAL A 344 -26.71 18.02 37.65
C VAL A 344 -27.26 16.65 38.06
N TYR A 345 -28.26 16.61 38.94
CA TYR A 345 -28.98 15.39 39.31
C TYR A 345 -29.57 14.68 38.10
N SER A 346 -30.21 15.45 37.20
CA SER A 346 -30.78 14.95 35.95
C SER A 346 -29.70 14.46 34.97
N TRP A 347 -28.64 15.24 34.75
CA TRP A 347 -27.56 14.89 33.82
C TRP A 347 -26.77 13.65 34.27
N LEU A 348 -26.52 13.51 35.57
CA LEU A 348 -25.91 12.30 36.15
C LEU A 348 -26.88 11.12 36.25
N ARG A 349 -28.17 11.33 35.94
CA ARG A 349 -29.21 10.27 35.97
C ARG A 349 -29.26 9.54 37.31
N VAL A 350 -29.23 10.31 38.41
CA VAL A 350 -29.17 9.77 39.79
C VAL A 350 -30.47 9.09 40.22
N GLU A 351 -31.60 9.48 39.62
CA GLU A 351 -32.91 8.90 39.90
C GLU A 351 -32.90 7.39 39.65
N GLY A 352 -33.34 6.61 40.65
CA GLY A 352 -33.42 5.14 40.55
C GLY A 352 -32.08 4.39 40.57
N THR A 353 -30.94 5.08 40.76
CA THR A 353 -29.64 4.39 40.88
C THR A 353 -29.45 3.77 42.28
N ALA A 354 -28.53 2.82 42.39
CA ALA A 354 -28.12 2.26 43.68
C ALA A 354 -27.39 3.31 44.55
N GLU A 355 -27.44 3.16 45.87
CA GLU A 355 -26.79 4.09 46.81
C GLU A 355 -25.29 4.23 46.60
N ASN A 356 -24.62 3.14 46.24
CA ASN A 356 -23.19 3.08 45.95
C ASN A 356 -22.84 3.34 44.48
N SER A 357 -23.79 3.84 43.66
CA SER A 357 -23.53 4.10 42.24
C SER A 357 -22.58 5.29 42.05
N VAL A 358 -21.74 5.22 41.00
CA VAL A 358 -20.84 6.31 40.61
C VAL A 358 -21.60 7.62 40.41
N ALA A 359 -22.75 7.57 39.73
CA ALA A 359 -23.62 8.73 39.53
C ALA A 359 -24.03 9.42 40.84
N ARG A 360 -24.41 8.64 41.86
CA ARG A 360 -24.81 9.19 43.16
C ARG A 360 -23.62 9.75 43.92
N GLY A 361 -22.49 9.03 43.95
CA GLY A 361 -21.27 9.53 44.58
C GLY A 361 -20.76 10.85 43.99
N LEU A 362 -20.81 10.99 42.66
CA LEU A 362 -20.49 12.23 41.96
C LEU A 362 -21.46 13.37 42.32
N TYR A 363 -22.76 13.08 42.34
CA TYR A 363 -23.78 14.07 42.70
C TYR A 363 -23.68 14.52 44.16
N ASP A 364 -23.43 13.61 45.10
CA ASP A 364 -23.29 13.93 46.51
C ASP A 364 -22.06 14.83 46.75
N SER A 365 -20.96 14.52 46.07
CA SER A 365 -19.75 15.35 46.08
C SER A 365 -20.02 16.74 45.50
N TYR A 366 -20.74 16.80 44.37
CA TYR A 366 -21.19 18.04 43.75
C TYR A 366 -22.08 18.88 44.67
N LEU A 367 -23.12 18.28 45.25
CA LEU A 367 -24.09 18.95 46.11
C LEU A 367 -23.43 19.49 47.38
N LYS A 368 -22.49 18.73 47.95
CA LYS A 368 -21.69 19.18 49.10
C LYS A 368 -20.88 20.42 48.75
N PHE A 369 -20.17 20.42 47.61
CA PHE A 369 -19.44 21.60 47.14
C PHE A 369 -20.37 22.79 46.93
N TYR A 370 -21.50 22.60 46.23
CA TYR A 370 -22.45 23.66 45.89
C TYR A 370 -22.99 24.36 47.14
N LYS A 371 -23.44 23.60 48.15
CA LYS A 371 -23.95 24.14 49.43
C LYS A 371 -22.91 24.94 50.22
N GLN A 372 -21.63 24.62 50.06
CA GLN A 372 -20.55 25.30 50.77
C GLN A 372 -20.14 26.62 50.10
N HIS A 373 -20.36 26.77 48.78
CA HIS A 373 -19.80 27.87 47.99
C HIS A 373 -20.84 28.77 47.32
N VAL A 374 -22.11 28.35 47.26
CA VAL A 374 -23.22 29.14 46.73
C VAL A 374 -24.23 29.39 47.86
N PRO A 375 -24.18 30.54 48.54
CA PRO A 375 -25.14 30.89 49.59
C PRO A 375 -26.53 31.09 48.99
N ASP A 376 -27.53 30.45 49.60
CA ASP A 376 -28.98 30.50 49.32
C ASP A 376 -29.44 31.31 48.11
N VAL A 377 -29.68 30.63 46.99
CA VAL A 377 -30.83 30.99 46.15
C VAL A 377 -32.05 30.44 46.88
N ALA A 378 -32.73 31.34 47.60
CA ALA A 378 -33.89 31.05 48.42
C ALA A 378 -34.88 30.13 47.70
N THR A 379 -35.24 29.05 48.41
CA THR A 379 -36.48 28.24 48.39
C THR A 379 -37.40 28.34 47.19
#